data_AF-A0A1Z8ZML1-F1
#
_entry.id   AF-A0A1Z8ZML1-F1
#
_cell.length_a   1.000
_cell.length_b   1.000
_cell.length_c   1.000
_cell.angle_alpha   90.00
_cell.angle_beta   90.00
_cell.angle_gamma   90.00
#
_symmetry.space_group_name_H-M   'P 1'
#
loop_
_entity.id
_entity.type
_entity.pdbx_description
1 polymer ?
#
loop_
_entity_poly.entity_id
_entity_poly.type
_entity_poly.pdbx_seq_one_letter_code
_entity_poly.pdbx_strand_id
1 'polypeptide(L)' 'MLVDRGILGAGRLETDDRLGHGMVVWGSVHFSRHRNRPIVGFQIGAHLEFESGKNLLRVLLAGYDRLEF' A
#
# COMPACT_ATOMS: atom_id res chain seq x y z
N MET A 1 4.13 -3.22 25.66
CA MET A 1 3.94 -4.35 24.72
C MET A 1 5.07 -4.28 23.70
N LEU A 2 5.93 -5.30 23.62
CA LEU A 2 7.05 -5.31 22.65
C LEU A 2 6.55 -5.83 21.31
N VAL A 3 6.63 -4.98 20.28
CA VAL A 3 6.17 -5.28 18.92
C VAL A 3 7.31 -4.97 17.97
N ASP A 4 7.70 -5.94 17.15
CA ASP A 4 8.62 -5.71 16.04
C ASP A 4 7.81 -5.25 14.83
N ARG A 5 8.27 -4.20 14.14
CA ARG A 5 7.60 -3.64 12.95
C ARG A 5 8.60 -3.45 11.84
N GLY A 6 8.14 -3.60 10.60
CA GLY A 6 8.96 -3.35 9.43
C GLY A 6 8.16 -3.18 8.16
N ILE A 7 8.85 -2.82 7.09
CA ILE A 7 8.32 -2.73 5.73
C ILE A 7 8.72 -4.02 5.01
N LEU A 8 7.75 -4.74 4.46
CA LEU A 8 8.00 -5.90 3.61
C LEU A 8 8.35 -5.48 2.19
N GLY A 9 7.72 -4.41 1.70
CA GLY A 9 7.99 -3.86 0.39
C GLY A 9 7.28 -2.54 0.18
N ALA A 10 7.85 -1.72 -0.68
CA ALA A 10 7.23 -0.52 -1.22
C ALA A 10 7.48 -0.50 -2.73
N GLY A 11 6.51 0.01 -3.48
CA GLY A 11 6.58 0.02 -4.93
C GLY A 11 5.85 1.22 -5.50
N ARG A 12 6.31 1.65 -6.68
CA ARG A 12 5.67 2.68 -7.49
C ARG A 12 5.69 2.21 -8.94
N LEU A 13 4.54 2.27 -9.59
CA LEU A 13 4.36 2.00 -11.00
C LEU A 13 3.75 3.25 -11.62
N GLU A 14 4.37 3.72 -12.69
CA GLU A 14 3.90 4.87 -13.45
C GLU A 14 3.73 4.48 -14.90
N THR A 15 2.63 4.92 -15.49
CA THR A 15 2.39 4.83 -16.92
C THR A 15 1.95 6.19 -17.40
N ASP A 16 2.46 6.61 -18.55
CA ASP A 16 2.02 7.82 -19.23
C ASP A 16 1.87 7.51 -20.71
N ASP A 17 0.72 7.87 -21.28
CA ASP A 17 0.49 7.80 -22.71
C ASP A 17 0.63 9.19 -23.36
N ARG A 18 1.02 9.22 -24.63
CA ARG A 18 1.20 10.48 -25.39
C ARG A 18 -0.10 11.28 -25.57
N LEU A 19 -1.23 10.78 -25.10
CA LEU A 19 -2.55 11.41 -25.20
C LEU A 19 -2.94 12.15 -23.90
N GLY A 20 -2.06 12.18 -22.90
CA GLY A 20 -2.29 12.84 -21.62
C GLY A 20 -3.12 11.98 -20.66
N HIS A 21 -3.05 10.66 -20.79
CA HIS A 21 -3.53 9.72 -19.79
C HIS A 21 -2.36 9.20 -18.96
N GLY A 22 -2.38 9.56 -17.69
CA GLY A 22 -1.40 9.12 -16.71
C GLY A 22 -2.05 8.19 -15.69
N MET A 23 -1.33 7.15 -15.30
CA MET A 23 -1.66 6.37 -14.11
C MET A 23 -0.43 6.26 -13.24
N VAL A 24 -0.58 6.62 -11.96
CA VAL A 24 0.43 6.40 -10.95
C VAL A 24 -0.16 5.56 -9.84
N VAL A 25 0.49 4.44 -9.55
CA VAL A 25 0.15 3.57 -8.42
C VAL A 25 1.37 3.47 -7.52
N TRP A 26 1.23 3.85 -6.26
CA TRP A 26 2.26 3.57 -5.26
C TRP A 26 1.66 2.94 -4.02
N GLY A 27 2.43 2.09 -3.36
CA GLY A 27 1.95 1.39 -2.19
C GLY A 27 3.08 0.82 -1.35
N SER A 28 2.69 0.35 -0.18
CA SER A 28 3.58 -0.27 0.79
C SER A 28 2.87 -1.37 1.56
N VAL A 29 3.65 -2.35 1.98
CA VAL A 29 3.22 -3.42 2.87
C VAL A 29 4.05 -3.34 4.13
N HIS A 30 3.37 -3.19 5.26
CA HIS A 30 3.95 -3.17 6.59
C HIS A 30 3.55 -4.42 7.35
N PHE A 31 4.43 -4.88 8.24
CA PHE A 31 4.10 -5.95 9.18
C PHE A 31 4.36 -5.51 10.61
N SER A 32 3.68 -6.17 11.54
CA SER A 32 3.93 -6.08 12.96
C SER A 32 3.83 -7.46 13.58
N ARG A 33 4.76 -7.82 14.48
CA ARG A 33 4.78 -9.11 15.17
C ARG A 33 4.85 -8.89 16.66
N HIS A 34 4.03 -9.61 17.42
CA HIS A 34 4.15 -9.63 18.86
C HIS A 34 5.31 -10.55 19.28
N ARG A 35 6.19 -10.09 20.18
CA ARG A 35 7.38 -10.90 20.57
C ARG A 35 7.02 -12.16 21.37
N ASN A 36 5.99 -12.08 22.21
CA ASN A 36 5.66 -13.12 23.18
C ASN A 36 4.36 -13.87 22.85
N ARG A 37 3.78 -13.62 21.67
CA ARG A 37 2.55 -14.28 21.21
C ARG A 37 2.70 -14.56 19.71
N PRO A 38 2.16 -15.67 19.21
CA PRO A 38 2.20 -16.04 17.80
C PRO A 38 1.19 -15.20 16.99
N ILE A 39 1.32 -13.88 17.06
CA ILE A 39 0.42 -12.92 16.40
C ILE A 39 1.26 -12.10 15.43
N VAL A 40 0.82 -12.06 14.17
CA VAL A 40 1.38 -11.20 13.11
C VAL A 40 0.25 -10.40 12.45
N GLY A 41 0.41 -9.09 12.40
CA GLY A 41 -0.49 -8.19 11.68
C GLY A 41 0.18 -7.62 10.43
N PHE A 42 -0.56 -7.51 9.34
CA PHE A 42 -0.12 -6.91 8.08
C PHE A 42 -0.99 -5.71 7.75
N GLN A 43 -0.37 -4.67 7.20
CA GLN A 43 -1.07 -3.51 6.69
C GLN A 43 -0.61 -3.26 5.26
N ILE A 44 -1.57 -3.14 4.34
CA ILE A 44 -1.33 -2.82 2.94
C ILE A 44 -1.96 -1.45 2.68
N GLY A 45 -1.19 -0.52 2.14
CA GLY A 45 -1.67 0.76 1.65
C GLY A 45 -1.32 0.92 0.18
N ALA A 46 -2.29 1.30 -0.64
CA ALA A 46 -2.09 1.64 -2.04
C ALA A 46 -2.80 2.96 -2.36
N HIS A 47 -2.11 3.81 -3.11
CA HIS A 47 -2.62 5.07 -3.62
C HIS A 47 -2.59 5.00 -5.15
N LEU A 48 -3.72 5.31 -5.77
CA LEU A 48 -3.88 5.32 -7.21
C LEU A 48 -4.30 6.71 -7.66
N GLU A 49 -3.54 7.28 -8.59
CA GLU A 49 -3.88 8.51 -9.29
C GLU A 49 -4.10 8.18 -10.77
N PHE A 50 -5.24 8.61 -11.29
CA PHE A 50 -5.58 8.49 -12.70
C PHE A 50 -5.85 9.88 -13.26
N GLU A 51 -5.08 10.27 -14.26
CA GLU A 51 -5.24 11.54 -14.97
C GLU A 51 -5.75 11.27 -16.39
N SER A 52 -6.76 12.03 -16.82
CA SER A 52 -7.28 12.01 -18.19
C SER A 52 -7.68 13.43 -18.59
N GLY A 53 -6.84 14.06 -19.41
CA GLY A 53 -7.04 15.44 -19.85
C GLY A 53 -7.00 16.43 -18.67
N LYS A 54 -8.14 17.03 -18.29
CA LYS A 54 -8.24 17.92 -17.11
C LYS A 54 -8.82 17.23 -15.87
N ASN A 55 -9.13 15.94 -15.96
CA ASN A 55 -9.77 15.19 -14.89
C ASN A 55 -8.72 14.38 -14.12
N LEU A 56 -8.82 14.39 -12.79
CA LEU A 56 -7.97 13.63 -11.89
C LEU A 56 -8.84 12.84 -10.91
N LEU A 57 -8.65 11.53 -10.85
CA LEU A 57 -9.25 10.63 -9.86
C LEU A 57 -8.15 10.12 -8.93
N ARG A 58 -8.38 10.23 -7.61
CA ARG A 58 -7.49 9.69 -6.57
C ARG A 58 -8.23 8.67 -5.73
N VAL A 59 -7.62 7.50 -5.53
CA VAL A 59 -8.18 6.42 -4.71
C VAL A 59 -7.13 5.97 -3.69
N LEU A 60 -7.54 5.90 -2.42
CA LEU A 60 -6.74 5.30 -1.35
C LEU A 60 -7.38 3.97 -0.95
N LEU A 61 -6.60 2.90 -1.06
CA LEU A 61 -6.95 1.56 -0.60
C LEU A 61 -6.09 1.24 0.63
N ALA A 62 -6.75 0.87 1.72
CA ALA A 62 -6.07 0.42 2.93
C ALA A 62 -6.71 -0.87 3.42
N GLY A 63 -5.86 -1.86 3.73
CA GLY A 63 -6.27 -3.14 4.28
C GLY A 63 -5.42 -3.49 5.50
N TYR A 64 -6.04 -4.18 6.46
CA TYR A 64 -5.37 -4.72 7.63
C TYR A 64 -5.86 -6.14 7.88
N ASP A 65 -4.93 -7.05 8.14
CA ASP A 65 -5.25 -8.42 8.53
C ASP A 65 -4.33 -8.90 9.67
N ARG A 66 -4.82 -9.87 10.44
CA ARG A 66 -4.14 -10.44 11.61
C ARG A 66 -4.22 -11.95 11.58
N LEU A 67 -3.06 -12.60 11.64
CA LEU A 67 -2.93 -14.05 11.77
C LEU A 67 -2.55 -14.42 13.21
N GLU A 68 -3.22 -15.44 13.75
CA GLU A 68 -2.96 -16.04 15.06
C GLU A 68 -2.71 -17.54 14.88
N PHE A 69 -1.70 -18.08 15.55
CA PHE A 69 -1.29 -19.50 15.46
C PHE A 69 -1.24 -20.17 16.84
#